data_AF-A0AAD9M047-F1
#
_entry.id   AF-A0AAD9M047-F1
#
_cell.length_a   1.000
_cell.length_b   1.000
_cell.length_c   1.000
_cell.angle_alpha   90.00
_cell.angle_beta   90.00
_cell.angle_gamma   90.00
#
_symmetry.space_group_name_H-M   'P 1'
#
loop_
_entity.id
_entity.type
_entity.pdbx_description
1 polymer ?
#
loop_
_entity_poly.entity_id
_entity_poly.type
_entity_poly.pdbx_seq_one_letter_code
_entity_poly.pdbx_strand_id
1 'polypeptide(L)'
;MTDTDQSTSDADSQTESVTPIKSIVYDEVGDLTIRVGRRLYPHRVDSKSLSRSSPVFKKMLFGGFVESRPSNEKDWVVDLPEDERHSMRIVFRIMHGAFKKVPTKLPLEDLYDLLAHTEKYDATHLLRPWAKDWVKAVKDQTQEPELLCVAWELGDSHLFRQMMVIIINKCHVNGRGNVVYGRQTRGFNFRYPISGKMCLNPPTFSFEWLEHIKPPNIEGKQDLVLYVAFHSHHQQDYRSLK
;
A
#
# COMPACT_ATOMS: atom_id res chain seq x y z
N MET A 1 -18.39 33.28 -61.67
CA MET A 1 -19.00 31.95 -61.44
C MET A 1 -18.07 31.23 -60.48
N THR A 2 -18.24 31.49 -59.18
CA THR A 2 -19.05 30.69 -58.20
C THR A 2 -18.24 29.48 -57.75
N ASP A 3 -17.65 29.53 -56.54
CA ASP A 3 -18.22 28.98 -55.28
C ASP A 3 -17.94 27.46 -55.18
N THR A 4 -17.59 26.79 -54.08
CA THR A 4 -17.50 27.11 -52.65
C THR A 4 -17.00 25.85 -51.90
N ASP A 5 -16.17 26.08 -50.88
CA ASP A 5 -16.00 25.41 -49.57
C ASP A 5 -15.51 23.97 -49.27
N GLN A 6 -14.71 23.98 -48.17
CA GLN A 6 -14.64 23.06 -47.00
C GLN A 6 -13.87 21.73 -47.17
N SER A 7 -13.08 21.24 -46.20
CA SER A 7 -12.91 21.58 -44.78
C SER A 7 -11.66 20.89 -44.19
N THR A 8 -10.92 21.63 -43.35
CA THR A 8 -10.35 21.28 -42.02
C THR A 8 -9.81 19.87 -41.72
N SER A 9 -8.60 19.80 -41.16
CA SER A 9 -8.45 19.57 -39.70
C SER A 9 -7.00 19.77 -39.25
N ASP A 10 -6.87 20.69 -38.30
CA ASP A 10 -5.65 21.03 -37.59
C ASP A 10 -5.19 19.87 -36.68
N ALA A 11 -3.94 19.45 -36.84
CA ALA A 11 -3.27 18.59 -35.87
C ALA A 11 -2.73 19.46 -34.73
N ASP A 12 -3.56 19.70 -33.73
CA ASP A 12 -3.20 20.32 -32.46
C ASP A 12 -2.21 19.41 -31.70
N SER A 13 -0.91 19.61 -31.97
CA SER A 13 0.17 19.04 -31.16
C SER A 13 0.31 19.87 -29.90
N GLN A 14 -0.54 19.60 -28.92
CA GLN A 14 -0.38 20.10 -27.56
C GLN A 14 0.90 19.52 -26.99
N THR A 15 1.96 20.31 -27.09
CA THR A 15 3.20 20.10 -26.35
C THR A 15 2.89 20.44 -24.90
N GLU A 16 2.51 19.45 -24.10
CA GLU A 16 2.36 19.62 -22.65
C GLU A 16 3.67 20.21 -22.12
N SER A 17 3.61 21.44 -21.65
CA SER A 17 4.71 22.11 -20.97
C SER A 17 5.04 21.32 -19.70
N VAL A 18 6.07 20.47 -19.75
CA VAL A 18 6.53 19.68 -18.61
C VAL A 18 7.15 20.63 -17.59
N THR A 19 6.34 21.13 -16.67
CA THR A 19 6.85 21.77 -15.45
C THR A 19 7.80 20.79 -14.75
N PRO A 20 9.03 21.19 -14.39
CA PRO A 20 9.98 20.28 -13.76
C PRO A 20 9.39 19.71 -12.47
N ILE A 21 9.30 18.38 -12.39
CA ILE A 21 8.79 17.73 -11.19
C ILE A 21 9.81 17.93 -10.06
N LYS A 22 9.42 18.69 -9.04
CA LYS A 22 10.28 19.01 -7.89
C LYS A 22 10.71 17.73 -7.15
N SER A 23 12.02 17.54 -7.03
CA SER A 23 12.64 16.45 -6.27
C SER A 23 12.51 16.65 -4.75
N ILE A 24 12.27 15.55 -4.03
CA ILE A 24 12.33 15.52 -2.57
C ILE A 24 13.66 14.91 -2.16
N VAL A 25 14.47 15.67 -1.43
CA VAL A 25 15.79 15.23 -0.92
C VAL A 25 15.64 14.76 0.53
N TYR A 26 16.02 13.51 0.79
CA TYR A 26 16.06 12.93 2.14
C TYR A 26 17.48 12.91 2.72
N ASP A 27 18.48 12.83 1.84
CA ASP A 27 19.91 12.93 2.17
C ASP A 27 20.60 13.82 1.13
N GLU A 28 21.30 14.87 1.58
CA GLU A 28 22.02 15.82 0.73
C GLU A 28 23.19 15.16 -0.01
N VAL A 29 23.83 14.17 0.61
CA VAL A 29 24.91 13.37 0.01
C VAL A 29 24.43 12.03 -0.53
N GLY A 30 23.10 11.85 -0.64
CA GLY A 30 22.49 10.64 -1.18
C GLY A 30 23.00 10.27 -2.57
N ASP A 31 23.25 8.99 -2.78
CA ASP A 31 23.87 8.40 -3.98
C ASP A 31 22.87 7.79 -4.97
N LEU A 32 21.57 7.79 -4.62
CA LEU A 32 20.51 7.14 -5.38
C LEU A 32 19.31 8.08 -5.56
N THR A 33 18.76 8.11 -6.77
CA THR A 33 17.44 8.73 -7.04
C THR A 33 16.40 7.65 -7.33
N ILE A 34 15.38 7.54 -6.50
CA ILE A 34 14.22 6.69 -6.76
C ILE A 34 13.10 7.54 -7.33
N ARG A 35 12.52 7.14 -8.47
CA ARG A 35 11.36 7.79 -9.08
C ARG A 35 10.10 6.98 -8.80
N VAL A 36 9.16 7.56 -8.06
CA VAL A 36 8.00 6.83 -7.51
C VAL A 36 6.70 7.22 -8.20
N GLY A 37 5.85 6.21 -8.44
CA GLY A 37 4.50 6.33 -8.97
C GLY A 37 4.46 6.60 -10.47
N ARG A 38 3.26 6.62 -11.04
CA ARG A 38 3.01 6.77 -12.49
C ARG A 38 3.68 8.00 -13.12
N ARG A 39 3.87 9.07 -12.34
CA ARG A 39 4.51 10.31 -12.78
C ARG A 39 6.01 10.38 -12.44
N LEU A 40 6.58 9.29 -11.93
CA LEU A 40 8.01 9.14 -11.66
C LEU A 40 8.59 10.30 -10.83
N TYR A 41 7.95 10.61 -9.69
CA TYR A 41 8.37 11.70 -8.82
C TYR A 41 9.75 11.39 -8.22
N PRO A 42 10.77 12.25 -8.40
CA PRO A 42 12.12 11.96 -7.95
C PRO A 42 12.30 12.16 -6.44
N HIS A 43 12.96 11.18 -5.84
CA HIS A 43 13.31 11.10 -4.43
C HIS A 43 14.81 10.81 -4.29
N ARG A 44 15.59 11.77 -3.81
CA ARG A 44 17.03 11.58 -3.57
C ARG A 44 17.27 10.99 -2.18
N VAL A 45 17.85 9.80 -2.15
CA VAL A 45 18.02 8.95 -0.97
C VAL A 45 19.46 8.44 -0.87
N ASP A 46 19.84 7.96 0.31
CA ASP A 46 21.06 7.17 0.54
C ASP A 46 20.75 5.67 0.44
N SER A 47 21.37 5.00 -0.54
CA SER A 47 21.16 3.59 -0.86
C SER A 47 21.49 2.65 0.32
N LYS A 48 22.45 3.04 1.17
CA LYS A 48 22.87 2.25 2.34
C LYS A 48 21.86 2.33 3.47
N SER A 49 21.20 3.47 3.67
CA SER A 49 20.10 3.59 4.63
C SER A 49 18.93 2.70 4.23
N LEU A 50 18.51 2.72 2.97
CA LEU A 50 17.46 1.82 2.46
C LEU A 50 17.84 0.34 2.65
N SER A 51 19.06 -0.02 2.29
CA SER A 51 19.53 -1.41 2.36
C SER A 51 19.72 -1.94 3.78
N ARG A 52 20.00 -1.06 4.75
CA ARG A 52 20.04 -1.44 6.17
C ARG A 52 18.65 -1.66 6.73
N SER A 53 17.68 -0.89 6.25
CA SER A 53 16.30 -0.91 6.74
C SER A 53 15.42 -1.96 6.07
N SER A 54 15.81 -2.48 4.90
CA SER A 54 14.99 -3.39 4.10
C SER A 54 15.85 -4.40 3.35
N PRO A 55 15.66 -5.71 3.61
CA PRO A 55 16.30 -6.77 2.84
C PRO A 55 15.94 -6.73 1.35
N VAL A 56 14.70 -6.35 1.02
CA VAL A 56 14.23 -6.23 -0.36
C VAL A 56 14.97 -5.10 -1.09
N PHE A 57 15.08 -3.91 -0.48
CA PHE A 57 15.90 -2.84 -1.07
C PHE A 57 17.36 -3.24 -1.19
N LYS A 58 17.93 -3.90 -0.18
CA LYS A 58 19.32 -4.39 -0.25
C LYS A 58 19.54 -5.30 -1.46
N LYS A 59 18.63 -6.24 -1.69
CA LYS A 59 18.69 -7.18 -2.81
C LYS A 59 18.44 -6.48 -4.14
N MET A 60 17.44 -5.61 -4.25
CA MET A 60 17.15 -4.84 -5.46
C MET A 60 18.33 -3.95 -5.88
N LEU A 61 18.94 -3.25 -4.92
CA LEU A 61 19.99 -2.24 -5.17
C LEU A 61 21.41 -2.84 -5.30
N PHE A 62 21.66 -4.00 -4.73
CA PHE A 62 23.00 -4.60 -4.69
C PHE A 62 23.06 -6.09 -5.10
N GLY A 63 21.95 -6.66 -5.58
CA GLY A 63 21.83 -8.09 -5.90
C GLY A 63 21.99 -8.42 -7.39
N GLY A 64 22.36 -7.48 -8.24
CA GLY A 64 22.57 -7.71 -9.67
C GLY A 64 21.31 -7.61 -10.54
N PHE A 65 20.27 -6.93 -10.04
CA PHE A 65 19.05 -6.61 -10.79
C PHE A 65 19.25 -5.38 -11.68
N VAL A 66 18.26 -5.05 -12.51
CA VAL A 66 18.31 -3.85 -13.38
C VAL A 66 18.39 -2.56 -12.55
N GLU A 67 17.85 -2.58 -11.33
CA GLU A 67 17.90 -1.49 -10.36
C GLU A 67 19.23 -1.40 -9.60
N SER A 68 20.09 -2.41 -9.74
CA SER A 68 21.34 -2.46 -8.99
C SER A 68 22.31 -1.37 -9.40
N ARG A 69 23.21 -1.01 -8.48
CA ARG A 69 24.17 0.06 -8.68
C ARG A 69 24.94 -0.13 -10.00
N PRO A 70 24.95 0.89 -10.89
CA PRO A 70 25.69 0.79 -12.13
C PRO A 70 27.20 0.71 -11.87
N SER A 71 27.91 -0.10 -12.66
CA SER A 71 29.37 -0.22 -12.60
C SER A 71 30.10 0.97 -13.23
N ASN A 72 29.41 1.78 -14.02
CA ASN A 72 29.93 3.02 -14.59
C ASN A 72 29.57 4.21 -13.68
N GLU A 73 30.30 5.31 -13.79
CA GLU A 73 30.06 6.57 -13.06
C GLU A 73 28.76 7.30 -13.50
N LYS A 74 27.76 6.55 -13.99
CA LYS A 74 26.46 7.11 -14.36
C LYS A 74 25.62 7.37 -13.13
N ASP A 75 24.70 8.34 -13.27
CA ASP A 75 23.66 8.60 -12.27
C ASP A 75 22.88 7.32 -11.97
N TRP A 76 22.76 6.99 -10.70
CA TRP A 76 22.00 5.84 -10.24
C TRP A 76 20.54 6.23 -10.03
N VAL A 77 19.69 5.79 -10.96
CA VAL A 77 18.25 6.08 -10.97
C VAL A 77 17.46 4.77 -11.01
N VAL A 78 16.45 4.64 -10.15
CA VAL A 78 15.56 3.48 -10.07
C VAL A 78 14.10 3.92 -10.19
N ASP A 79 13.33 3.23 -11.03
CA ASP A 79 11.92 3.54 -11.26
C ASP A 79 11.00 2.55 -10.56
N LEU A 80 10.08 3.08 -9.76
CA LEU A 80 9.04 2.32 -9.05
C LEU A 80 7.66 2.89 -9.42
N PRO A 81 7.18 2.68 -10.66
CA PRO A 81 5.96 3.31 -11.16
C PRO A 81 4.67 2.81 -10.51
N GLU A 82 4.71 1.61 -9.92
CA GLU A 82 3.59 0.95 -9.25
C GLU A 82 3.43 1.40 -7.79
N ASP A 83 4.46 1.98 -7.20
CA ASP A 83 4.44 2.38 -5.80
C ASP A 83 3.70 3.70 -5.60
N GLU A 84 2.98 3.80 -4.49
CA GLU A 84 2.25 4.98 -4.08
C GLU A 84 3.20 5.99 -3.42
N ARG A 85 3.13 7.24 -3.89
CA ARG A 85 4.08 8.31 -3.55
C ARG A 85 4.02 8.71 -2.08
N HIS A 86 2.83 8.81 -1.50
CA HIS A 86 2.62 9.24 -0.13
C HIS A 86 3.23 8.24 0.86
N SER A 87 2.96 6.96 0.67
CA SER A 87 3.44 5.82 1.44
C SER A 87 4.96 5.75 1.38
N MET A 88 5.52 5.76 0.16
CA MET A 88 6.98 5.73 -0.03
C MET A 88 7.69 6.94 0.60
N ARG A 89 7.06 8.12 0.59
CA ARG A 89 7.60 9.29 1.28
C ARG A 89 7.67 9.11 2.80
N ILE A 90 6.70 8.42 3.41
CA ILE A 90 6.75 8.08 4.84
C ILE A 90 7.86 7.05 5.08
N VAL A 91 7.92 5.99 4.28
CA VAL A 91 8.96 4.95 4.37
C VAL A 91 10.36 5.56 4.30
N PHE A 92 10.64 6.40 3.30
CA PHE A 92 11.95 7.05 3.17
C PHE A 92 12.26 7.98 4.34
N ARG A 93 11.28 8.72 4.88
CA ARG A 93 11.51 9.52 6.11
C ARG A 93 11.94 8.66 7.28
N ILE A 94 11.32 7.49 7.45
CA ILE A 94 11.65 6.58 8.54
C ILE A 94 13.06 5.99 8.34
N MET A 95 13.37 5.50 7.13
CA MET A 95 14.68 4.92 6.80
C MET A 95 15.83 5.93 6.94
N HIS A 96 15.58 7.22 6.71
CA HIS A 96 16.55 8.31 6.89
C HIS A 96 16.50 8.98 8.27
N GLY A 97 15.76 8.44 9.24
CA GLY A 97 15.72 8.99 10.60
C GLY A 97 15.00 10.34 10.73
N ALA A 98 14.26 10.79 9.72
CA ALA A 98 13.53 12.05 9.70
C ALA A 98 12.19 11.96 10.46
N PHE A 99 12.21 11.43 11.69
CA PHE A 99 11.03 11.08 12.49
C PHE A 99 10.10 12.27 12.76
N LYS A 100 10.65 13.50 12.88
CA LYS A 100 9.85 14.73 13.03
C LYS A 100 8.92 15.02 11.84
N LYS A 101 9.20 14.43 10.67
CA LYS A 101 8.39 14.58 9.45
C LYS A 101 7.42 13.40 9.24
N VAL A 102 7.39 12.42 10.15
CA VAL A 102 6.45 11.30 10.11
C VAL A 102 5.13 11.72 10.78
N PRO A 103 3.96 11.52 10.15
CA PRO A 103 2.68 11.89 10.72
C PRO A 103 2.40 11.17 12.04
N THR A 104 1.91 11.90 13.05
CA THR A 104 1.49 11.31 14.34
C THR A 104 0.17 10.55 14.25
N LYS A 105 -0.63 10.85 13.22
CA LYS A 105 -1.88 10.16 12.88
C LYS A 105 -1.92 9.94 11.37
N LEU A 106 -2.48 8.82 10.96
CA LEU A 106 -2.75 8.50 9.56
C LEU A 106 -4.23 8.11 9.40
N PRO A 107 -4.92 8.58 8.35
CA PRO A 107 -6.17 7.99 7.90
C PRO A 107 -6.04 6.48 7.68
N LEU A 108 -7.16 5.74 7.74
CA LEU A 108 -7.13 4.29 7.62
C LEU A 108 -6.61 3.83 6.25
N GLU A 109 -7.03 4.48 5.17
CA GLU A 109 -6.58 4.20 3.80
C GLU A 109 -5.06 4.41 3.67
N ASP A 110 -4.55 5.58 4.08
CA ASP A 110 -3.11 5.87 4.06
C ASP A 110 -2.29 4.90 4.93
N LEU A 111 -2.83 4.47 6.08
CA LEU A 111 -2.18 3.51 6.96
C LEU A 111 -2.15 2.11 6.33
N TYR A 112 -3.24 1.70 5.70
CA TYR A 112 -3.32 0.44 4.97
C TYR A 112 -2.33 0.40 3.80
N ASP A 113 -2.29 1.47 2.99
CA ASP A 113 -1.34 1.59 1.89
C ASP A 113 0.10 1.57 2.38
N LEU A 114 0.41 2.31 3.46
CA LEU A 114 1.74 2.28 4.08
C LEU A 114 2.11 0.86 4.54
N LEU A 115 1.17 0.12 5.13
CA LEU A 115 1.40 -1.27 5.55
C LEU A 115 1.65 -2.17 4.35
N ALA A 116 0.89 -2.05 3.27
CA ALA A 116 1.13 -2.81 2.04
C ALA A 116 2.53 -2.54 1.46
N HIS A 117 3.00 -1.28 1.47
CA HIS A 117 4.35 -0.95 0.99
C HIS A 117 5.44 -1.44 1.95
N THR A 118 5.27 -1.28 3.27
CA THR A 118 6.26 -1.79 4.21
C THR A 118 6.30 -3.29 4.28
N GLU A 119 5.17 -3.97 4.06
CA GLU A 119 5.14 -5.41 3.81
C GLU A 119 5.95 -5.67 2.53
N LYS A 120 5.61 -5.06 1.38
CA LYS A 120 6.33 -5.18 0.07
C LYS A 120 7.85 -5.21 0.23
N TYR A 121 8.38 -4.26 0.98
CA TYR A 121 9.81 -4.07 1.19
C TYR A 121 10.39 -4.75 2.45
N ASP A 122 9.62 -5.59 3.16
CA ASP A 122 10.02 -6.23 4.42
C ASP A 122 10.59 -5.23 5.46
N ALA A 123 9.81 -4.18 5.68
CA ALA A 123 10.14 -3.00 6.47
C ALA A 123 9.06 -2.64 7.51
N THR A 124 8.03 -3.48 7.70
CA THR A 124 6.92 -3.21 8.66
C THR A 124 7.43 -3.02 10.09
N HIS A 125 8.53 -3.69 10.45
CA HIS A 125 9.16 -3.57 11.77
C HIS A 125 9.59 -2.13 12.12
N LEU A 126 9.82 -1.28 11.11
CA LEU A 126 10.19 0.13 11.30
C LEU A 126 9.03 0.97 11.83
N LEU A 127 7.78 0.52 11.68
CA LEU A 127 6.58 1.29 12.02
C LEU A 127 6.24 1.24 13.52
N ARG A 128 6.91 0.39 14.31
CA ARG A 128 6.64 0.20 15.75
C ARG A 128 6.48 1.48 16.56
N PRO A 129 7.31 2.53 16.39
CA PRO A 129 7.20 3.73 17.21
C PRO A 129 5.85 4.44 17.09
N TRP A 130 5.14 4.25 15.97
CA TRP A 130 3.86 4.92 15.70
C TRP A 130 2.66 3.98 15.73
N ALA A 131 2.88 2.66 15.71
CA ALA A 131 1.83 1.65 15.58
C ALA A 131 0.67 1.86 16.55
N LYS A 132 0.95 2.06 17.85
CA LYS A 132 -0.08 2.25 18.88
C LYS A 132 -0.94 3.49 18.63
N ASP A 133 -0.33 4.62 18.26
CA ASP A 133 -1.04 5.88 18.06
C ASP A 133 -1.84 5.87 16.75
N TRP A 134 -1.29 5.26 15.69
CA TRP A 134 -1.98 5.06 14.43
C TRP A 134 -3.18 4.13 14.58
N VAL A 135 -3.04 2.98 15.24
CA VAL A 135 -4.17 2.08 15.54
C VAL A 135 -5.24 2.81 16.36
N LYS A 136 -4.85 3.55 17.40
CA LYS A 136 -5.77 4.33 18.22
C LYS A 136 -6.56 5.36 17.40
N ALA A 137 -5.97 5.92 16.33
CA ALA A 137 -6.62 6.90 15.47
C ALA A 137 -7.68 6.27 14.54
N VAL A 138 -7.58 4.98 14.23
CA VAL A 138 -8.44 4.31 13.24
C VAL A 138 -9.34 3.21 13.81
N LYS A 139 -9.13 2.76 15.05
CA LYS A 139 -9.85 1.63 15.68
C LYS A 139 -11.38 1.71 15.68
N ASP A 140 -11.96 2.90 15.58
CA ASP A 140 -13.40 3.10 15.60
C ASP A 140 -14.03 2.95 14.18
N GLN A 141 -13.21 2.86 13.13
CA GLN A 141 -13.63 2.71 11.73
C GLN A 141 -14.00 1.26 11.40
N THR A 142 -14.81 0.64 12.27
CA THR A 142 -15.17 -0.77 12.17
C THR A 142 -15.92 -1.14 10.90
N GLN A 143 -16.47 -0.18 10.15
CA GLN A 143 -17.18 -0.42 8.88
C GLN A 143 -16.24 -0.55 7.67
N GLU A 144 -14.94 -0.38 7.87
CA GLU A 144 -13.93 -0.45 6.80
C GLU A 144 -13.12 -1.76 6.97
N PRO A 145 -13.14 -2.68 5.99
CA PRO A 145 -12.46 -3.98 6.10
C PRO A 145 -10.94 -3.88 6.24
N GLU A 146 -10.33 -2.80 5.76
CA GLU A 146 -8.89 -2.51 5.86
C GLU A 146 -8.41 -2.52 7.31
N LEU A 147 -9.29 -2.17 8.26
CA LEU A 147 -8.98 -2.17 9.68
C LEU A 147 -8.60 -3.55 10.21
N LEU A 148 -9.13 -4.63 9.62
CA LEU A 148 -8.71 -6.00 9.94
C LEU A 148 -7.24 -6.22 9.57
N CYS A 149 -6.83 -5.73 8.40
CA CYS A 149 -5.48 -5.85 7.88
C CYS A 149 -4.49 -5.01 8.71
N VAL A 150 -4.89 -3.80 9.09
CA VAL A 150 -4.13 -2.95 10.02
C VAL A 150 -3.89 -3.67 11.35
N ALA A 151 -4.95 -4.24 11.93
CA ALA A 151 -4.85 -4.95 13.20
C ALA A 151 -3.93 -6.18 13.11
N TRP A 152 -4.00 -6.90 11.99
CA TRP A 152 -3.10 -8.01 11.70
C TRP A 152 -1.64 -7.57 11.57
N GLU A 153 -1.33 -6.63 10.68
CA GLU A 153 0.05 -6.25 10.38
C GLU A 153 0.76 -5.55 11.55
N LEU A 154 0.01 -4.81 12.38
CA LEU A 154 0.56 -4.12 13.55
C LEU A 154 0.48 -4.93 14.85
N GLY A 155 -0.05 -6.16 14.81
CA GLY A 155 -0.04 -7.06 15.96
C GLY A 155 -1.13 -6.81 17.01
N ASP A 156 -2.17 -6.01 16.72
CA ASP A 156 -3.26 -5.74 17.67
C ASP A 156 -4.28 -6.89 17.69
N SER A 157 -4.00 -7.88 18.54
CA SER A 157 -4.83 -9.09 18.69
C SER A 157 -6.27 -8.79 19.13
N HIS A 158 -6.49 -7.75 19.93
CA HIS A 158 -7.82 -7.42 20.41
C HIS A 158 -8.66 -6.83 19.29
N LEU A 159 -8.11 -5.85 18.57
CA LEU A 159 -8.76 -5.23 17.44
C LEU A 159 -9.00 -6.22 16.30
N PHE A 160 -8.04 -7.11 16.02
CA PHE A 160 -8.19 -8.15 15.00
C PHE A 160 -9.37 -9.07 15.32
N ARG A 161 -9.45 -9.58 16.56
CA ARG A 161 -10.56 -10.44 17.00
C ARG A 161 -11.90 -9.70 16.90
N GLN A 162 -11.95 -8.45 17.35
CA GLN A 162 -13.14 -7.62 17.25
C GLN A 162 -13.60 -7.46 15.79
N MET A 163 -12.68 -7.13 14.88
CA MET A 163 -12.99 -6.98 13.46
C MET A 163 -13.46 -8.28 12.81
N MET A 164 -12.84 -9.42 13.13
CA MET A 164 -13.28 -10.74 12.66
C MET A 164 -14.74 -11.01 13.06
N VAL A 165 -15.08 -10.83 14.34
CA VAL A 165 -16.45 -11.02 14.85
C VAL A 165 -17.43 -10.12 14.11
N ILE A 166 -17.07 -8.85 13.90
CA ILE A 166 -17.93 -7.88 13.21
C ILE A 166 -18.15 -8.30 11.75
N ILE A 167 -17.07 -8.66 11.03
CA ILE A 167 -17.13 -9.03 9.62
C ILE A 167 -17.97 -10.30 9.45
N ILE A 168 -17.71 -11.35 10.23
CA ILE A 168 -18.46 -12.62 10.17
C ILE A 168 -19.96 -12.41 10.40
N ASN A 169 -20.34 -11.56 11.37
CA ASN A 169 -21.75 -11.34 11.70
C ASN A 169 -22.49 -10.41 10.73
N LYS A 170 -21.77 -9.56 10.00
CA LYS A 170 -22.37 -8.52 9.14
C LYS A 170 -22.09 -8.70 7.66
N CYS A 171 -21.22 -9.63 7.28
CA CYS A 171 -21.01 -9.98 5.88
C CYS A 171 -22.27 -10.61 5.30
N HIS A 172 -22.47 -10.42 4.00
CA HIS A 172 -23.59 -11.04 3.28
C HIS A 172 -23.14 -11.45 1.89
N VAL A 173 -23.91 -12.33 1.25
CA VAL A 173 -23.66 -12.72 -0.14
C VAL A 173 -24.43 -11.75 -1.06
N ASN A 174 -23.74 -11.11 -1.99
CA ASN A 174 -24.38 -10.24 -2.98
C ASN A 174 -25.00 -11.05 -4.14
N GLY A 175 -25.72 -10.39 -5.05
CA GLY A 175 -26.37 -11.06 -6.20
C GLY A 175 -25.41 -11.72 -7.19
N ARG A 176 -24.08 -11.56 -7.03
CA ARG A 176 -23.04 -12.25 -7.81
C ARG A 176 -22.44 -13.46 -7.09
N GLY A 177 -22.93 -13.80 -5.90
CA GLY A 177 -22.38 -14.88 -5.08
C GLY A 177 -21.14 -14.50 -4.26
N ASN A 178 -20.76 -13.22 -4.22
CA ASN A 178 -19.57 -12.78 -3.47
C ASN A 178 -19.93 -12.44 -2.02
N VAL A 179 -19.07 -12.85 -1.07
CA VAL A 179 -19.14 -12.39 0.33
C VAL A 179 -18.65 -10.95 0.39
N VAL A 180 -19.51 -10.05 0.86
CA VAL A 180 -19.25 -8.60 0.93
C VAL A 180 -19.45 -8.06 2.33
N TYR A 181 -18.59 -7.11 2.71
CA TYR A 181 -18.62 -6.40 3.98
C TYR A 181 -18.16 -4.95 3.76
N GLY A 182 -18.71 -4.02 4.54
CA GLY A 182 -18.21 -2.64 4.62
C GLY A 182 -19.26 -1.57 4.32
N ARG A 183 -18.83 -0.30 4.29
CA ARG A 183 -19.71 0.85 4.02
C ARG A 183 -20.40 0.64 2.66
N GLN A 184 -21.72 0.45 2.68
CA GLN A 184 -22.53 0.50 1.45
C GLN A 184 -22.42 1.90 0.87
N THR A 185 -21.57 2.08 -0.15
CA THR A 185 -21.61 3.29 -0.97
C THR A 185 -23.00 3.33 -1.61
N ARG A 186 -23.88 4.18 -1.06
CA ARG A 186 -25.09 4.67 -1.73
C ARG A 186 -24.63 5.43 -2.98
N GLY A 187 -24.35 4.70 -4.05
CA GLY A 187 -23.66 5.26 -5.19
C GLY A 187 -23.84 4.52 -6.50
N PHE A 188 -24.74 3.54 -6.60
CA PHE A 188 -25.30 3.13 -7.89
C PHE A 188 -26.77 2.76 -7.68
N ASN A 189 -27.66 3.63 -8.17
CA ASN A 189 -29.08 3.32 -8.36
C ASN A 189 -29.20 2.22 -9.42
N PHE A 190 -28.97 0.96 -9.03
CA PHE A 190 -29.60 -0.14 -9.75
C PHE A 190 -31.04 -0.22 -9.29
N ARG A 191 -31.89 0.47 -10.05
CA ARG A 191 -33.34 0.30 -10.05
C ARG A 191 -33.64 -1.10 -10.59
N TYR A 192 -33.44 -2.12 -9.75
CA TYR A 192 -34.01 -3.45 -9.97
C TYR A 192 -34.86 -3.84 -8.76
N PRO A 193 -35.99 -4.53 -9.00
CA PRO A 193 -36.93 -4.85 -7.94
C PRO A 193 -36.24 -5.78 -6.93
N ILE A 194 -36.46 -5.49 -5.66
CA ILE A 194 -36.12 -6.38 -4.55
C ILE A 194 -36.96 -7.65 -4.72
N SER A 195 -36.39 -8.69 -5.31
CA SER A 195 -36.77 -10.06 -5.00
C SER A 195 -35.54 -10.76 -4.42
N GLY A 196 -35.65 -11.16 -3.15
CA GLY A 196 -34.67 -12.01 -2.49
C GLY A 196 -33.39 -11.32 -2.02
N LYS A 197 -33.46 -10.50 -0.97
CA LYS A 197 -32.35 -10.48 -0.01
C LYS A 197 -32.25 -11.89 0.58
N MET A 198 -31.39 -12.75 0.05
CA MET A 198 -30.96 -13.95 0.77
C MET A 198 -30.03 -13.49 1.89
N CYS A 199 -30.62 -12.98 2.96
CA CYS A 199 -29.94 -12.90 4.24
C CYS A 199 -29.82 -14.34 4.74
N LEU A 200 -28.78 -15.06 4.32
CA LEU A 200 -28.38 -16.25 5.05
C LEU A 200 -28.09 -15.78 6.47
N ASN A 201 -28.77 -16.36 7.45
CA ASN A 201 -28.41 -16.13 8.84
C ASN A 201 -26.91 -16.46 8.97
N PRO A 202 -26.08 -15.54 9.52
CA PRO A 202 -24.68 -15.86 9.72
C PRO A 202 -24.62 -17.17 10.52
N PRO A 203 -23.80 -18.14 10.10
CA PRO A 203 -23.60 -19.35 10.88
C PRO A 203 -23.27 -18.96 12.32
N THR A 204 -23.81 -19.69 13.29
CA THR A 204 -23.34 -19.59 14.67
C THR A 204 -21.90 -20.12 14.69
N PHE A 205 -20.92 -19.25 14.48
CA PHE A 205 -19.52 -19.62 14.52
C PHE A 205 -19.10 -19.88 15.97
N SER A 206 -18.59 -21.08 16.24
CA SER A 206 -17.84 -21.34 17.48
C SER A 206 -16.51 -20.59 17.39
N PHE A 207 -16.29 -19.65 18.31
CA PHE A 207 -15.08 -18.82 18.39
C PHE A 207 -13.86 -19.57 18.95
N GLU A 208 -14.01 -20.86 19.31
CA GLU A 208 -12.94 -21.70 19.86
C GLU A 208 -11.73 -21.82 18.91
N TRP A 209 -11.97 -21.86 17.59
CA TRP A 209 -10.90 -21.95 16.58
C TRP A 209 -10.15 -20.63 16.32
N LEU A 210 -10.73 -19.49 16.72
CA LEU A 210 -10.10 -18.18 16.51
C LEU A 210 -9.06 -17.84 17.57
N GLU A 211 -8.92 -18.65 18.63
CA GLU A 211 -7.84 -18.48 19.61
C GLU A 211 -6.45 -18.72 19.02
N HIS A 212 -6.36 -19.52 17.97
CA HIS A 212 -5.11 -19.85 17.29
C HIS A 212 -4.73 -18.84 16.20
N ILE A 213 -5.68 -18.01 15.71
CA ILE A 213 -5.40 -16.97 14.73
C ILE A 213 -5.00 -15.69 15.48
N LYS A 214 -3.70 -15.53 15.71
CA LYS A 214 -3.14 -14.34 16.35
C LYS A 214 -2.31 -13.54 15.36
N PRO A 215 -2.49 -12.21 15.30
CA PRO A 215 -1.57 -11.32 14.59
C PRO A 215 -0.11 -11.60 14.96
N PRO A 216 0.83 -11.50 13.99
CA PRO A 216 2.24 -11.67 14.27
C PRO A 216 2.70 -10.67 15.34
N ASN A 217 3.60 -11.12 16.22
CA ASN A 217 4.34 -10.17 17.02
C ASN A 217 5.21 -9.35 16.07
N ILE A 218 5.07 -8.03 16.07
CA ILE A 218 5.91 -7.12 15.29
C ILE A 218 7.40 -7.30 15.63
N GLU A 219 7.73 -7.91 16.79
CA GLU A 219 9.06 -8.35 17.26
C GLU A 219 9.63 -9.61 16.61
N GLY A 220 8.76 -10.54 16.19
CA GLY A 220 9.13 -11.92 15.87
C GLY A 220 8.88 -12.36 14.43
N LYS A 221 8.73 -11.43 13.47
CA LYS A 221 8.52 -11.73 12.03
C LYS A 221 9.69 -12.51 11.36
N GLN A 222 10.62 -13.09 12.11
CA GLN A 222 11.67 -13.94 11.55
C GLN A 222 11.20 -15.37 11.21
N ASP A 223 10.14 -15.93 11.82
CA ASP A 223 9.85 -17.37 11.63
C ASP A 223 8.37 -17.83 11.61
N LEU A 224 7.39 -16.96 11.35
CA LEU A 224 6.00 -17.43 11.15
C LEU A 224 5.41 -16.90 9.85
N VAL A 225 5.51 -17.74 8.82
CA VAL A 225 4.87 -17.56 7.52
C VAL A 225 3.44 -18.07 7.60
N LEU A 226 2.51 -17.21 8.01
CA LEU A 226 1.11 -17.31 7.61
C LEU A 226 0.88 -16.24 6.54
N TYR A 227 1.04 -16.66 5.28
CA TYR A 227 0.85 -15.85 4.09
C TYR A 227 -0.62 -15.40 3.98
N VAL A 228 -0.88 -14.11 4.22
CA VAL A 228 -1.95 -13.39 3.52
C VAL A 228 -1.24 -12.43 2.57
N ALA A 229 -0.81 -12.95 1.42
CA ALA A 229 -0.23 -12.10 0.38
C ALA A 229 -1.33 -11.24 -0.24
N PHE A 230 -1.26 -9.94 0.00
CA PHE A 230 -1.98 -8.93 -0.77
C PHE A 230 -1.37 -8.88 -2.18
N HIS A 231 -1.86 -9.74 -3.07
CA HIS A 231 -1.39 -9.79 -4.45
C HIS A 231 -1.89 -8.57 -5.21
N SER A 232 -1.02 -7.58 -5.45
CA SER A 232 -1.17 -6.65 -6.57
C SER A 232 -0.66 -7.37 -7.83
N HIS A 233 -1.52 -7.47 -8.85
CA HIS A 233 -1.17 -8.09 -10.13
C HIS A 233 -0.03 -7.31 -10.81
N HIS A 234 1.04 -8.03 -11.17
CA HIS A 234 2.34 -7.59 -11.68
C HIS A 234 3.35 -7.20 -10.59
N GLN A 235 4.19 -8.16 -10.19
CA GLN A 235 5.31 -7.93 -9.28
C GLN A 235 6.52 -8.70 -9.82
N GLN A 236 7.65 -8.02 -10.04
CA GLN A 236 8.94 -8.71 -10.05
C GLN A 236 9.19 -9.16 -8.62
N ASP A 237 9.07 -10.46 -8.38
CA ASP A 237 9.05 -10.99 -7.02
C ASP A 237 10.49 -11.10 -6.48
N TYR A 238 10.99 -10.01 -5.91
CA TYR A 238 12.30 -9.98 -5.27
C TYR A 238 12.37 -10.86 -4.00
N ARG A 239 11.23 -11.37 -3.50
CA ARG A 239 11.15 -12.17 -2.26
C ARG A 239 11.37 -13.67 -2.46
N SER A 240 11.17 -14.22 -3.66
CA SER A 240 11.12 -15.68 -3.88
C SER A 240 12.47 -16.37 -4.13
N LEU A 241 13.61 -15.72 -3.82
CA LEU A 241 14.91 -16.40 -3.79
C LEU A 241 15.48 -16.28 -2.37
N LYS A 242 15.14 -17.26 -1.52
CA LYS A 242 15.87 -17.64 -0.32
C LYS A 242 16.84 -18.75 -0.67
#